data_AF-A0A7S0YZW8-F1
#
_entry.id   AF-A0A7S0YZW8-F1
#
_cell.length_a   1.000
_cell.length_b   1.000
_cell.length_c   1.000
_cell.angle_alpha   90.00
_cell.angle_beta   90.00
_cell.angle_gamma   90.00
#
_symmetry.space_group_name_H-M   'P 1'
#
loop_
_entity.id
_entity.type
_entity.pdbx_description
1 polymer ?
#
loop_
_entity_poly.entity_id
_entity_poly.type
_entity_poly.pdbx_seq_one_letter_code
_entity_poly.pdbx_strand_id
1 'polypeptide(L)'
;VACANGISSRCRGAARAKGIRRAVWVAAMMRVAAMPFRTRPIVGACLVRNAARYIMSRSTSQRQWQWVPSSSSQGWKLAAMALAASALGAHTAADCKERRKEFLARCDAMYERGEYAQLKEALEQDGPAGAEELWRLARAIHGVSDKSSGRRDAKEQRALIEEALGVAGRALEAGGDCSAAHKWYGILLNRMGDFQGTKAQIQNSFAVRDHWARAVDLDPADPTARSLLGEWCMAVAGLSFVTRRVAAAVFASPPSATFGEALNHFEAAEEISPGFWLKNRINIAKCALQVGDKAKAKGWLEKVIEATPGSGEDEATVKEAREMLARMG
;
A
#
# COMPACT_ATOMS: atom_id res chain seq x y z
N VAL A 1 14.48 -25.63 33.63
CA VAL A 1 15.12 -26.65 34.50
C VAL A 1 15.08 -27.97 33.74
N ALA A 2 16.25 -28.59 33.52
CA ALA A 2 16.53 -29.78 32.68
C ALA A 2 16.19 -29.60 31.18
N CYS A 3 17.13 -29.47 30.22
CA CYS A 3 18.29 -30.31 29.94
C CYS A 3 19.55 -29.48 29.66
N ALA A 4 20.17 -28.97 30.74
CA ALA A 4 21.50 -28.37 30.73
C ALA A 4 22.61 -29.37 31.13
N ASN A 5 22.34 -30.69 31.07
CA ASN A 5 23.22 -31.73 31.64
C ASN A 5 23.73 -32.74 30.60
N GLY A 6 24.21 -32.28 29.44
CA GLY A 6 24.74 -33.17 28.40
C GLY A 6 26.17 -32.90 27.93
N ILE A 7 26.77 -31.76 28.28
CA ILE A 7 28.06 -31.33 27.66
C ILE A 7 29.13 -30.98 28.72
N SER A 8 28.89 -31.31 29.99
CA SER A 8 29.79 -30.96 31.10
C SER A 8 30.91 -31.97 31.39
N SER A 9 31.05 -33.05 30.61
CA SER A 9 32.06 -34.09 30.86
C SER A 9 33.16 -34.26 29.80
N ARG A 10 33.10 -33.56 28.65
CA ARG A 10 34.15 -33.67 27.60
C ARG A 10 35.05 -32.45 27.38
N CYS A 11 34.89 -31.40 28.17
CA CYS A 11 35.74 -30.19 28.10
C CYS A 11 36.49 -29.91 29.41
N ARG A 12 36.80 -30.94 30.20
CA ARG A 12 37.81 -30.87 31.27
C ARG A 12 38.97 -31.79 30.90
N GLY A 13 39.84 -31.30 30.02
CA GLY A 13 41.01 -32.06 29.59
C GLY A 13 41.58 -31.57 28.26
N ALA A 14 41.95 -30.29 28.15
CA ALA A 14 42.90 -29.81 27.14
C ALA A 14 43.26 -28.32 27.41
N ALA A 15 43.75 -28.03 28.61
CA ALA A 15 44.58 -26.85 28.81
C ALA A 15 45.98 -27.18 28.25
N ARG A 16 46.19 -26.96 26.95
CA ARG A 16 47.49 -26.73 26.28
C ARG A 16 47.31 -26.75 24.76
N ALA A 17 47.25 -25.57 24.16
CA ALA A 17 47.83 -25.25 22.84
C ALA A 17 47.32 -23.87 22.40
N LYS A 18 48.23 -22.89 22.37
CA LYS A 18 48.04 -21.63 21.66
C LYS A 18 47.85 -21.97 20.18
N GLY A 19 46.65 -21.82 19.63
CA GLY A 19 46.44 -22.03 18.19
C GLY A 19 44.99 -22.03 17.71
N ILE A 20 44.04 -22.53 18.50
CA ILE A 20 42.69 -22.86 17.98
C ILE A 20 41.59 -21.97 18.58
N ARG A 21 41.82 -20.66 18.64
CA ARG A 21 40.75 -19.65 18.87
C ARG A 21 40.48 -18.74 17.68
N ARG A 22 41.26 -18.85 16.59
CA ARG A 22 41.15 -17.98 15.40
C ARG A 22 40.10 -18.42 14.38
N ALA A 23 39.77 -19.71 14.29
CA ALA A 23 38.90 -20.22 13.22
C ALA A 23 37.39 -20.15 13.55
N VAL A 24 37.01 -20.21 14.83
CA VAL A 24 35.58 -20.31 15.22
C VAL A 24 34.85 -18.96 15.12
N TRP A 25 35.56 -17.83 15.20
CA TRP A 25 34.94 -16.49 15.19
C TRP A 25 34.77 -15.87 13.79
N VAL A 26 35.62 -16.21 12.82
CA VAL A 26 35.47 -15.75 11.43
C VAL A 26 34.23 -16.36 10.77
N ALA A 27 33.94 -17.63 11.09
CA ALA A 27 32.72 -18.31 10.64
C ALA A 27 31.43 -17.72 11.27
N ALA A 28 31.52 -17.14 12.46
CA ALA A 28 30.38 -16.50 13.12
C ALA A 28 30.01 -15.16 12.46
N MET A 29 31.00 -14.34 12.07
CA MET A 29 30.74 -13.05 11.40
C MET A 29 30.19 -13.20 9.97
N MET A 30 30.67 -14.17 9.20
CA MET A 30 30.12 -14.44 7.86
C MET A 30 28.66 -14.95 7.91
N ARG A 31 28.27 -15.66 8.99
CA ARG A 31 26.88 -16.10 9.17
C ARG A 31 25.92 -14.98 9.56
N VAL A 32 26.39 -13.92 10.24
CA VAL A 32 25.55 -12.75 10.60
C VAL A 32 25.21 -11.88 9.38
N ALA A 33 26.14 -11.76 8.42
CA ALA A 33 25.87 -11.08 7.15
C ALA A 33 24.78 -11.77 6.32
N ALA A 34 24.65 -13.09 6.45
CA ALA A 34 23.67 -13.92 5.74
C ALA A 34 22.30 -14.04 6.44
N MET A 35 22.07 -13.39 7.59
CA MET A 35 20.80 -13.47 8.31
C MET A 35 19.75 -12.44 7.81
N PRO A 36 18.45 -12.81 7.82
CA PRO A 36 17.35 -11.91 7.44
C PRO A 36 17.23 -10.70 8.38
N PHE A 37 16.73 -9.58 7.83
CA PHE A 37 16.81 -8.22 8.38
C PHE A 37 16.30 -8.07 9.83
N ARG A 38 15.37 -8.90 10.28
CA ARG A 38 14.70 -8.80 11.60
C ARG A 38 15.55 -9.22 12.81
N THR A 39 16.62 -10.02 12.63
CA THR A 39 17.47 -10.50 13.75
C THR A 39 18.80 -9.76 13.91
N ARG A 40 19.14 -8.89 12.95
CA ARG A 40 20.36 -8.06 12.96
C ARG A 40 20.50 -7.10 14.15
N PRO A 41 19.43 -6.50 14.73
CA PRO A 41 19.59 -5.54 15.82
C PRO A 41 20.08 -6.17 17.13
N ILE A 42 19.62 -7.39 17.44
CA ILE A 42 19.92 -8.07 18.71
C ILE A 42 21.35 -8.62 18.72
N VAL A 43 21.82 -9.13 17.57
CA VAL A 43 23.20 -9.61 17.41
C VAL A 43 24.19 -8.44 17.27
N GLY A 44 23.77 -7.33 16.64
CA GLY A 44 24.54 -6.07 16.60
C GLY A 44 24.80 -5.49 17.99
N ALA A 45 23.82 -5.50 18.89
CA ALA A 45 23.97 -5.03 20.26
C ALA A 45 24.95 -5.89 21.10
N CYS A 46 25.01 -7.21 20.87
CA CYS A 46 25.99 -8.08 21.53
C CYS A 46 27.43 -7.91 20.99
N LEU A 47 27.58 -7.59 19.69
CA LEU A 47 28.87 -7.27 19.08
C LEU A 47 29.44 -5.94 19.59
N VAL A 48 28.59 -4.93 19.79
CA VAL A 48 29.00 -3.62 20.33
C VAL A 48 29.47 -3.72 21.79
N ARG A 49 28.88 -4.58 22.62
CA ARG A 49 29.30 -4.74 24.03
C ARG A 49 30.70 -5.32 24.22
N ASN A 50 31.20 -6.16 23.31
CA ASN A 50 32.57 -6.68 23.35
C ASN A 50 33.56 -5.92 22.43
N ALA A 51 33.08 -5.13 21.47
CA ALA A 51 33.91 -4.27 20.61
C ALA A 51 34.51 -3.05 21.35
N ALA A 52 34.07 -2.75 22.58
CA ALA A 52 34.59 -1.64 23.37
C ALA A 52 36.09 -1.76 23.74
N ARG A 53 36.73 -2.93 23.56
CA ARG A 53 38.16 -3.13 23.93
C ARG A 53 39.14 -3.21 22.77
N TYR A 54 38.73 -3.59 21.55
CA TYR A 54 39.66 -3.79 20.44
C TYR A 54 39.02 -3.51 19.07
N ILE A 55 39.75 -2.85 18.17
CA ILE A 55 39.33 -2.50 16.80
C ILE A 55 40.25 -3.17 15.78
N MET A 56 39.68 -3.77 14.73
CA MET A 56 40.46 -4.34 13.64
C MET A 56 40.92 -3.25 12.68
N SER A 57 42.24 -3.15 12.47
CA SER A 57 42.84 -2.30 11.45
C SER A 57 43.78 -3.09 10.55
N ARG A 58 43.87 -2.69 9.28
CA ARG A 58 44.78 -3.30 8.30
C ARG A 58 46.10 -2.54 8.32
N SER A 59 47.18 -3.22 8.71
CA SER A 59 48.54 -2.65 8.64
C SER A 59 48.95 -2.45 7.19
N THR A 60 49.35 -1.23 6.82
CA THR A 60 49.87 -0.89 5.49
C THR A 60 51.19 -1.58 5.18
N SER A 61 51.94 -1.98 6.21
CA SER A 61 53.24 -2.66 6.07
C SER A 61 53.12 -4.18 5.89
N GLN A 62 52.14 -4.83 6.52
CA GLN A 62 52.10 -6.30 6.60
C GLN A 62 50.92 -6.97 5.90
N ARG A 63 49.98 -6.20 5.30
CA ARG A 63 48.74 -6.72 4.69
C ARG A 63 47.96 -7.71 5.59
N GLN A 64 48.15 -7.65 6.90
CA GLN A 64 47.54 -8.54 7.88
C GLN A 64 46.62 -7.72 8.80
N TRP A 65 45.47 -8.29 9.17
CA TRP A 65 44.52 -7.67 10.10
C TRP A 65 45.04 -7.82 11.53
N GLN A 66 45.17 -6.69 12.24
CA GLN A 66 45.62 -6.67 13.63
C GLN A 66 44.54 -6.06 14.52
N TRP A 67 44.44 -6.60 15.74
CA TRP A 67 43.54 -6.10 16.78
C TRP A 67 44.26 -5.02 17.59
N VAL A 68 43.76 -3.78 17.51
CA VAL A 68 44.32 -2.63 18.22
C VAL A 68 43.48 -2.35 19.48
N PRO A 69 44.08 -2.28 20.69
CA PRO A 69 43.34 -1.93 21.91
C PRO A 69 42.71 -0.54 21.78
N SER A 70 41.45 -0.39 22.19
CA SER A 70 40.72 0.88 22.15
C SER A 70 41.35 1.98 23.02
N SER A 71 42.15 1.60 24.04
CA SER A 71 42.89 2.50 24.92
C SER A 71 44.20 3.05 24.33
N SER A 72 44.63 2.56 23.15
CA SER A 72 45.82 3.08 22.47
C SER A 72 45.53 4.37 21.71
N SER A 73 46.56 5.19 21.48
CA SER A 73 46.45 6.43 20.70
C SER A 73 45.93 6.22 19.26
N GLN A 74 45.98 4.99 18.77
CA GLN A 74 45.50 4.57 17.46
C GLN A 74 44.11 3.93 17.53
N GLY A 75 43.77 3.29 18.65
CA GLY A 75 42.46 2.71 18.92
C GLY A 75 41.34 3.75 18.98
N TRP A 76 41.54 4.86 19.69
CA TRP A 76 40.51 5.92 19.76
C TRP A 76 40.26 6.58 18.40
N LYS A 77 41.30 6.74 17.56
CA LYS A 77 41.17 7.29 16.19
C LYS A 77 40.34 6.38 15.29
N LEU A 78 40.57 5.07 15.37
CA LEU A 78 39.81 4.08 14.60
C LEU A 78 38.36 3.98 15.10
N ALA A 79 38.11 4.12 16.41
CA ALA A 79 36.78 4.17 16.99
C ALA A 79 36.00 5.39 16.47
N ALA A 80 36.64 6.56 16.52
CA ALA A 80 36.07 7.81 16.03
C ALA A 80 35.75 7.75 14.52
N MET A 81 36.65 7.16 13.70
CA MET A 81 36.40 6.97 12.27
C MET A 81 35.24 6.01 11.98
N ALA A 82 35.13 4.89 12.72
CA ALA A 82 34.02 3.95 12.55
C ALA A 82 32.67 4.58 12.95
N LEU A 83 32.64 5.37 14.03
CA LEU A 83 31.47 6.14 14.44
C LEU A 83 31.11 7.22 13.41
N ALA A 84 32.10 7.95 12.90
CA ALA A 84 31.89 8.95 11.85
C ALA A 84 31.36 8.31 10.55
N ALA A 85 31.89 7.17 10.12
CA ALA A 85 31.39 6.44 8.95
C ALA A 85 29.96 5.91 9.15
N SER A 86 29.63 5.44 10.36
CA SER A 86 28.27 4.99 10.70
C SER A 86 27.28 6.17 10.72
N ALA A 87 27.69 7.32 11.28
CA ALA A 87 26.89 8.55 11.30
C ALA A 87 26.69 9.10 9.88
N LEU A 88 27.73 9.11 9.05
CA LEU A 88 27.64 9.51 7.65
C LEU A 88 26.70 8.58 6.86
N GLY A 89 26.79 7.26 7.07
CA GLY A 89 25.87 6.30 6.45
C GLY A 89 24.41 6.44 6.90
N ALA A 90 24.18 6.83 8.15
CA ALA A 90 22.84 7.13 8.65
C ALA A 90 22.28 8.43 8.06
N HIS A 91 23.11 9.47 7.94
CA HIS A 91 22.74 10.72 7.29
C HIS A 91 22.42 10.52 5.80
N THR A 92 23.25 9.80 5.05
CA THR A 92 22.97 9.53 3.63
C THR A 92 21.71 8.70 3.42
N ALA A 93 21.42 7.74 4.30
CA ALA A 93 20.18 6.97 4.26
C ALA A 93 18.94 7.85 4.57
N ALA A 94 19.05 8.77 5.53
CA ALA A 94 18.01 9.73 5.82
C ALA A 94 17.77 10.68 4.63
N ASP A 95 18.83 11.20 4.03
CA ASP A 95 18.75 12.05 2.84
C ASP A 95 18.12 11.31 1.65
N CYS A 96 18.43 10.02 1.45
CA CYS A 96 17.78 9.18 0.43
C CYS A 96 16.28 9.04 0.70
N LYS A 97 15.88 8.85 1.96
CA LYS A 97 14.47 8.70 2.34
C LYS A 97 13.69 9.99 2.11
N GLU A 98 14.27 11.15 2.46
CA GLU A 98 13.63 12.45 2.22
C GLU A 98 13.52 12.76 0.72
N ARG A 99 14.58 12.56 -0.07
CA ARG A 99 14.50 12.70 -1.54
C ARG A 99 13.41 11.81 -2.17
N ARG A 100 13.25 10.58 -1.66
CA ARG A 100 12.19 9.69 -2.14
C ARG A 100 10.80 10.21 -1.78
N LYS A 101 10.59 10.70 -0.55
CA LYS A 101 9.32 11.33 -0.15
C LYS A 101 8.99 12.54 -1.00
N GLU A 102 9.96 13.42 -1.26
CA GLU A 102 9.78 14.59 -2.12
C GLU A 102 9.41 14.19 -3.55
N PHE A 103 10.03 13.14 -4.09
CA PHE A 103 9.66 12.59 -5.39
C PHE A 103 8.21 12.09 -5.41
N LEU A 104 7.80 11.30 -4.43
CA LEU A 104 6.43 10.80 -4.33
C LEU A 104 5.40 11.94 -4.16
N ALA A 105 5.74 12.97 -3.38
CA ALA A 105 4.90 14.16 -3.24
C ALA A 105 4.75 14.93 -4.57
N ARG A 106 5.82 15.04 -5.37
CA ARG A 106 5.73 15.59 -6.74
C ARG A 106 4.83 14.74 -7.63
N CYS A 107 4.95 13.41 -7.54
CA CYS A 107 4.08 12.48 -8.28
C CYS A 107 2.60 12.66 -7.91
N ASP A 108 2.30 12.80 -6.62
CA ASP A 108 0.94 13.05 -6.14
C ASP A 108 0.42 14.40 -6.67
N ALA A 109 1.23 15.46 -6.64
CA ALA A 109 0.86 16.76 -7.20
C ALA A 109 0.63 16.72 -8.73
N MET A 110 1.40 15.93 -9.48
CA MET A 110 1.16 15.72 -10.93
C MET A 110 -0.19 15.04 -11.17
N TYR A 111 -0.55 14.06 -10.33
CA TYR A 111 -1.84 13.39 -10.42
C TYR A 111 -3.00 14.38 -10.21
N GLU A 112 -2.94 15.21 -9.16
CA GLU A 112 -3.98 16.22 -8.88
C GLU A 112 -4.13 17.27 -10.00
N ARG A 113 -3.05 17.57 -10.74
CA ARG A 113 -3.12 18.44 -11.93
C ARG A 113 -3.59 17.72 -13.20
N GLY A 114 -3.83 16.41 -13.14
CA GLY A 114 -4.22 15.59 -14.28
C GLY A 114 -3.08 15.31 -15.26
N GLU A 115 -1.81 15.48 -14.86
CA GLU A 115 -0.60 15.25 -15.67
C GLU A 115 -0.24 13.76 -15.76
N TYR A 116 -1.23 12.92 -16.08
CA TYR A 116 -1.12 11.45 -15.94
C TYR A 116 -0.05 10.82 -16.85
N ALA A 117 0.10 11.29 -18.08
CA ALA A 117 1.11 10.79 -19.00
C ALA A 117 2.53 11.14 -18.53
N GLN A 118 2.76 12.38 -18.09
CA GLN A 118 4.05 12.80 -17.55
C GLN A 118 4.36 12.07 -16.23
N LEU A 119 3.34 11.83 -15.41
CA LEU A 119 3.47 11.06 -14.17
C LEU A 119 3.88 9.61 -14.45
N LYS A 120 3.23 8.96 -15.41
CA LYS A 120 3.59 7.60 -15.85
C LYS A 120 5.06 7.54 -16.27
N GLU A 121 5.47 8.44 -17.17
CA GLU A 121 6.84 8.50 -17.66
C GLU A 121 7.87 8.74 -16.54
N ALA A 122 7.60 9.68 -15.63
CA ALA A 122 8.49 9.98 -14.50
C ALA A 122 8.65 8.78 -13.56
N LEU A 123 7.57 8.03 -13.28
CA LEU A 123 7.62 6.84 -12.44
C LEU A 123 8.35 5.68 -13.14
N GLU A 124 8.16 5.50 -14.45
CA GLU A 124 8.87 4.46 -15.23
C GLU A 124 10.38 4.72 -15.30
N GLN A 125 10.79 5.98 -15.47
CA GLN A 125 12.20 6.38 -15.48
C GLN A 125 12.90 6.18 -14.13
N ASP A 126 12.18 6.32 -13.00
CA ASP A 126 12.73 6.05 -11.66
C ASP A 126 12.97 4.54 -11.40
N GLY A 127 12.31 3.66 -12.17
CA GLY A 127 12.42 2.20 -11.99
C GLY A 127 11.65 1.73 -10.75
N PRO A 128 10.30 1.74 -10.77
CA PRO A 128 9.49 1.59 -9.58
C PRO A 128 9.53 0.14 -9.09
N ALA A 129 9.96 -0.03 -7.83
CA ALA A 129 10.16 -1.34 -7.21
C ALA A 129 9.39 -1.53 -5.90
N GLY A 130 9.05 -0.44 -5.20
CA GLY A 130 8.28 -0.48 -3.96
C GLY A 130 6.79 -0.35 -4.20
N ALA A 131 5.99 -0.76 -3.22
CA ALA A 131 4.53 -0.63 -3.29
C ALA A 131 4.10 0.82 -3.53
N GLU A 132 4.77 1.79 -2.88
CA GLU A 132 4.45 3.23 -2.96
C GLU A 132 4.58 3.81 -4.37
N GLU A 133 5.62 3.40 -5.10
CA GLU A 133 5.82 3.80 -6.49
C GLU A 133 4.86 3.06 -7.42
N LEU A 134 4.68 1.76 -7.20
CA LEU A 134 3.90 0.89 -8.09
C LEU A 134 2.40 1.23 -8.09
N TRP A 135 1.78 1.45 -6.92
CA TRP A 135 0.36 1.81 -6.91
C TRP A 135 0.11 3.19 -7.56
N ARG A 136 1.06 4.12 -7.43
CA ARG A 136 1.00 5.44 -8.10
C ARG A 136 1.12 5.31 -9.61
N LEU A 137 1.98 4.40 -10.09
CA LEU A 137 2.10 4.12 -11.53
C LEU A 137 0.81 3.51 -12.07
N ALA A 138 0.24 2.51 -11.39
CA ALA A 138 -1.03 1.91 -11.76
C ALA A 138 -2.16 2.96 -11.83
N ARG A 139 -2.23 3.85 -10.83
CA ARG A 139 -3.14 5.01 -10.80
C ARG A 139 -2.91 5.96 -11.98
N ALA A 140 -1.67 6.26 -12.34
CA ALA A 140 -1.35 7.13 -13.47
C ALA A 140 -1.81 6.53 -14.80
N ILE A 141 -1.56 5.22 -15.01
CA ILE A 141 -2.00 4.49 -16.21
C ILE A 141 -3.52 4.50 -16.32
N HIS A 142 -4.24 4.30 -15.20
CA HIS A 142 -5.70 4.47 -15.15
C HIS A 142 -6.15 5.87 -15.59
N GLY A 143 -5.50 6.92 -15.07
CA GLY A 143 -5.80 8.30 -15.46
C GLY A 143 -5.57 8.56 -16.96
N VAL A 144 -4.53 7.96 -17.56
CA VAL A 144 -4.32 8.00 -19.01
C VAL A 144 -5.48 7.33 -19.76
N SER A 145 -5.91 6.15 -19.29
CA SER A 145 -7.06 5.43 -19.88
C SER A 145 -8.35 6.23 -19.85
N ASP A 146 -8.66 6.90 -18.74
CA ASP A 146 -9.90 7.68 -18.60
C ASP A 146 -9.90 8.94 -19.50
N LYS A 147 -8.73 9.53 -19.80
CA LYS A 147 -8.61 10.66 -20.73
C LYS A 147 -8.72 10.27 -22.21
N SER A 148 -8.45 9.01 -22.56
CA SER A 148 -8.61 8.49 -23.91
C SER A 148 -10.07 8.11 -24.17
N SER A 149 -10.97 9.08 -24.34
CA SER A 149 -12.40 8.83 -24.54
C SER A 149 -12.81 8.85 -26.03
N GLY A 150 -13.19 7.69 -26.58
CA GLY A 150 -13.68 7.55 -27.96
C GLY A 150 -13.90 6.09 -28.40
N ARG A 151 -14.72 5.84 -29.44
CA ARG A 151 -15.07 4.47 -29.90
C ARG A 151 -13.90 3.65 -30.44
N ARG A 152 -12.88 4.29 -31.02
CA ARG A 152 -11.63 3.63 -31.46
C ARG A 152 -10.73 3.25 -30.28
N ASP A 153 -11.03 3.78 -29.10
CA ASP A 153 -10.13 3.77 -27.97
C ASP A 153 -10.47 2.64 -26.98
N ALA A 154 -11.60 1.94 -27.14
CA ALA A 154 -11.99 0.86 -26.22
C ALA A 154 -10.97 -0.29 -26.12
N LYS A 155 -10.29 -0.62 -27.22
CA LYS A 155 -9.22 -1.63 -27.21
C LYS A 155 -7.97 -1.11 -26.50
N GLU A 156 -7.65 0.17 -26.68
CA GLU A 156 -6.53 0.84 -26.03
C GLU A 156 -6.78 1.02 -24.52
N GLN A 157 -7.97 1.48 -24.15
CA GLN A 157 -8.46 1.54 -22.77
C GLN A 157 -8.33 0.18 -22.10
N ARG A 158 -8.80 -0.89 -22.74
CA ARG A 158 -8.64 -2.25 -22.20
C ARG A 158 -7.16 -2.59 -21.96
N ALA A 159 -6.28 -2.30 -22.92
CA ALA A 159 -4.85 -2.58 -22.79
C ALA A 159 -4.21 -1.79 -21.64
N LEU A 160 -4.57 -0.51 -21.48
CA LEU A 160 -4.11 0.34 -20.38
C LEU A 160 -4.62 -0.17 -19.02
N ILE A 161 -5.88 -0.58 -18.93
CA ILE A 161 -6.43 -1.16 -17.69
C ILE A 161 -5.77 -2.50 -17.36
N GLU A 162 -5.43 -3.32 -18.37
CA GLU A 162 -4.69 -4.57 -18.18
C GLU A 162 -3.26 -4.33 -17.69
N GLU A 163 -2.56 -3.36 -18.29
CA GLU A 163 -1.25 -2.90 -17.84
C GLU A 163 -1.31 -2.40 -16.39
N ALA A 164 -2.23 -1.49 -16.09
CA ALA A 164 -2.40 -0.92 -14.76
C ALA A 164 -2.70 -2.00 -13.71
N LEU A 165 -3.57 -2.97 -14.03
CA LEU A 165 -3.89 -4.08 -13.14
C LEU A 165 -2.66 -4.95 -12.85
N GLY A 166 -1.83 -5.22 -13.87
CA GLY A 166 -0.55 -5.92 -13.69
C GLY A 166 0.41 -5.16 -12.77
N VAL A 167 0.51 -3.84 -12.93
CA VAL A 167 1.33 -2.98 -12.07
C VAL A 167 0.79 -2.95 -10.62
N ALA A 168 -0.52 -2.85 -10.43
CA ALA A 168 -1.15 -2.89 -9.11
C ALA A 168 -0.94 -4.25 -8.41
N GLY A 169 -0.96 -5.36 -9.18
CA GLY A 169 -0.62 -6.69 -8.66
C GLY A 169 0.80 -6.75 -8.11
N ARG A 170 1.76 -6.18 -8.84
CA ARG A 170 3.15 -6.04 -8.35
C ARG A 170 3.25 -5.16 -7.10
N ALA A 171 2.41 -4.14 -6.97
CA ALA A 171 2.37 -3.29 -5.77
C ALA A 171 1.96 -4.12 -4.53
N LEU A 172 0.98 -5.02 -4.68
CA LEU A 172 0.57 -5.94 -3.61
C LEU A 172 1.68 -6.94 -3.25
N GLU A 173 2.40 -7.46 -4.24
CA GLU A 173 3.55 -8.36 -4.00
C GLU A 173 4.69 -7.64 -3.25
N ALA A 174 4.95 -6.38 -3.59
CA ALA A 174 5.99 -5.56 -2.97
C ALA A 174 5.63 -5.07 -1.56
N GLY A 175 4.34 -4.98 -1.23
CA GLY A 175 3.85 -4.47 0.06
C GLY A 175 2.40 -4.84 0.32
N GLY A 176 2.18 -6.10 0.72
CA GLY A 176 0.83 -6.67 0.93
C GLY A 176 -0.03 -6.04 2.02
N ASP A 177 0.53 -5.12 2.83
CA ASP A 177 -0.22 -4.31 3.82
C ASP A 177 -0.30 -2.83 3.43
N CYS A 178 -0.09 -2.49 2.15
CA CYS A 178 -0.28 -1.14 1.63
C CYS A 178 -1.76 -0.91 1.29
N SER A 179 -2.45 -0.06 2.06
CA SER A 179 -3.87 0.27 1.81
C SER A 179 -4.11 0.77 0.39
N ALA A 180 -3.27 1.68 -0.10
CA ALA A 180 -3.39 2.25 -1.43
C ALA A 180 -3.23 1.20 -2.54
N ALA A 181 -2.36 0.20 -2.37
CA ALA A 181 -2.21 -0.90 -3.32
C ALA A 181 -3.50 -1.75 -3.39
N HIS A 182 -4.09 -2.08 -2.24
CA HIS A 182 -5.38 -2.77 -2.18
C HIS A 182 -6.51 -1.95 -2.85
N LYS A 183 -6.59 -0.65 -2.52
CA LYS A 183 -7.57 0.26 -3.12
C LYS A 183 -7.48 0.29 -4.64
N TRP A 184 -6.28 0.56 -5.18
CA TRP A 184 -6.08 0.68 -6.63
C TRP A 184 -6.21 -0.64 -7.37
N TYR A 185 -5.77 -1.76 -6.77
CA TYR A 185 -6.00 -3.08 -7.35
C TYR A 185 -7.51 -3.38 -7.47
N GLY A 186 -8.30 -3.11 -6.43
CA GLY A 186 -9.76 -3.28 -6.47
C GLY A 186 -10.43 -2.39 -7.52
N ILE A 187 -10.01 -1.11 -7.63
CA ILE A 187 -10.52 -0.17 -8.65
C ILE A 187 -10.25 -0.74 -10.06
N LEU A 188 -9.01 -1.15 -10.32
CA LEU A 188 -8.59 -1.64 -11.64
C LEU A 188 -9.23 -2.99 -12.00
N LEU A 189 -9.38 -3.88 -11.02
CA LEU A 189 -10.07 -5.14 -11.20
C LEU A 189 -11.56 -4.94 -11.50
N ASN A 190 -12.19 -3.94 -10.87
CA ASN A 190 -13.56 -3.55 -11.16
C ASN A 190 -13.69 -3.01 -12.59
N ARG A 191 -12.81 -2.08 -13.00
CA ARG A 191 -12.78 -1.53 -14.37
C ARG A 191 -12.49 -2.59 -15.42
N MET A 192 -11.66 -3.59 -15.12
CA MET A 192 -11.42 -4.72 -16.02
C MET A 192 -12.71 -5.50 -16.31
N GLY A 193 -13.65 -5.55 -15.35
CA GLY A 193 -14.96 -6.17 -15.50
C GLY A 193 -15.78 -5.59 -16.67
N ASP A 194 -15.60 -4.30 -16.99
CA ASP A 194 -16.29 -3.62 -18.10
C ASP A 194 -15.97 -4.26 -19.47
N PHE A 195 -14.83 -4.95 -19.58
CA PHE A 195 -14.36 -5.59 -20.82
C PHE A 195 -14.55 -7.12 -20.86
N GLN A 196 -14.91 -7.75 -19.74
CA GLN A 196 -14.95 -9.22 -19.61
C GLN A 196 -16.38 -9.80 -19.61
N GLY A 197 -17.38 -8.94 -19.66
CA GLY A 197 -18.79 -9.31 -19.66
C GLY A 197 -19.32 -9.70 -18.28
N THR A 198 -20.64 -9.87 -18.18
CA THR A 198 -21.36 -9.94 -16.90
C THR A 198 -20.91 -11.08 -15.99
N LYS A 199 -20.57 -12.26 -16.54
CA LYS A 199 -20.14 -13.41 -15.72
C LYS A 199 -18.81 -13.14 -15.00
N ALA A 200 -17.82 -12.65 -15.74
CA ALA A 200 -16.50 -12.33 -15.18
C ALA A 200 -16.59 -11.15 -14.21
N GLN A 201 -17.42 -10.14 -14.52
CA GLN A 201 -17.68 -9.01 -13.62
C GLN A 201 -18.27 -9.48 -12.28
N ILE A 202 -19.28 -10.36 -12.29
CA ILE A 202 -19.82 -10.95 -11.06
C ILE A 202 -18.72 -11.72 -10.33
N GLN A 203 -17.86 -12.42 -11.06
CA GLN A 203 -16.80 -13.19 -10.44
C GLN A 203 -15.74 -12.35 -9.73
N ASN A 204 -15.31 -11.29 -10.40
CA ASN A 204 -14.33 -10.36 -9.87
C ASN A 204 -14.90 -9.52 -8.72
N SER A 205 -16.21 -9.31 -8.65
CA SER A 205 -16.85 -8.44 -7.65
C SER A 205 -16.54 -8.82 -6.20
N PHE A 206 -16.33 -10.10 -5.90
CA PHE A 206 -15.96 -10.56 -4.56
C PHE A 206 -14.53 -10.18 -4.22
N ALA A 207 -13.59 -10.43 -5.14
CA ALA A 207 -12.21 -10.03 -4.97
C ALA A 207 -12.09 -8.51 -4.85
N VAL A 208 -12.84 -7.75 -5.67
CA VAL A 208 -12.93 -6.28 -5.59
C VAL A 208 -13.33 -5.84 -4.18
N ARG A 209 -14.42 -6.41 -3.63
CA ARG A 209 -14.85 -6.14 -2.24
C ARG A 209 -13.76 -6.46 -1.25
N ASP A 210 -13.13 -7.63 -1.34
CA ASP A 210 -12.13 -8.07 -0.36
C ASP A 210 -10.91 -7.14 -0.35
N HIS A 211 -10.49 -6.65 -1.52
CA HIS A 211 -9.44 -5.65 -1.61
C HIS A 211 -9.86 -4.30 -1.02
N TRP A 212 -11.07 -3.81 -1.30
CA TRP A 212 -11.54 -2.55 -0.71
C TRP A 212 -11.78 -2.66 0.81
N ALA A 213 -12.27 -3.80 1.30
CA ALA A 213 -12.41 -4.09 2.72
C ALA A 213 -11.03 -4.08 3.39
N ARG A 214 -10.05 -4.75 2.79
CA ARG A 214 -8.67 -4.74 3.29
C ARG A 214 -8.06 -3.33 3.27
N ALA A 215 -8.37 -2.51 2.27
CA ALA A 215 -7.92 -1.12 2.23
C ALA A 215 -8.51 -0.30 3.39
N VAL A 216 -9.81 -0.47 3.70
CA VAL A 216 -10.45 0.17 4.86
C VAL A 216 -9.89 -0.33 6.18
N ASP A 217 -9.58 -1.63 6.30
CA ASP A 217 -8.96 -2.17 7.52
C ASP A 217 -7.55 -1.60 7.75
N LEU A 218 -6.78 -1.42 6.67
CA LEU A 218 -5.41 -0.92 6.71
C LEU A 218 -5.36 0.61 6.90
N ASP A 219 -6.31 1.33 6.31
CA ASP A 219 -6.47 2.78 6.47
C ASP A 219 -7.95 3.16 6.65
N PRO A 220 -8.44 3.15 7.91
CA PRO A 220 -9.82 3.51 8.22
C PRO A 220 -10.17 4.98 7.92
N ALA A 221 -9.16 5.83 7.68
CA ALA A 221 -9.32 7.24 7.39
C ALA A 221 -9.31 7.55 5.88
N ASP A 222 -9.35 6.53 5.01
CA ASP A 222 -9.47 6.69 3.57
C ASP A 222 -10.95 6.81 3.16
N PRO A 223 -11.46 8.02 2.85
CA PRO A 223 -12.86 8.21 2.46
C PRO A 223 -13.18 7.51 1.13
N THR A 224 -12.20 7.39 0.23
CA THR A 224 -12.38 6.75 -1.07
C THR A 224 -12.60 5.25 -0.92
N ALA A 225 -11.74 4.55 -0.17
CA ALA A 225 -11.90 3.11 0.04
C ALA A 225 -13.25 2.78 0.69
N ARG A 226 -13.69 3.63 1.62
CA ARG A 226 -14.97 3.47 2.31
C ARG A 226 -16.18 3.72 1.40
N SER A 227 -16.11 4.74 0.55
CA SER A 227 -17.14 5.03 -0.45
C SER A 227 -17.23 3.91 -1.50
N LEU A 228 -16.10 3.34 -1.94
CA LEU A 228 -16.08 2.20 -2.88
C LEU A 228 -16.75 0.94 -2.29
N LEU A 229 -16.55 0.65 -1.00
CA LEU A 229 -17.32 -0.39 -0.32
C LEU A 229 -18.82 -0.10 -0.28
N GLY A 230 -19.20 1.16 -0.04
CA GLY A 230 -20.59 1.60 -0.15
C GLY A 230 -21.17 1.36 -1.53
N GLU A 231 -20.41 1.66 -2.60
CA GLU A 231 -20.82 1.39 -3.98
C GLU A 231 -21.05 -0.11 -4.22
N TRP A 232 -20.16 -0.97 -3.71
CA TRP A 232 -20.32 -2.42 -3.79
C TRP A 232 -21.59 -2.88 -3.07
N CYS A 233 -21.81 -2.44 -1.83
CA CYS A 233 -23.00 -2.78 -1.05
C CYS A 233 -24.29 -2.34 -1.75
N MET A 234 -24.30 -1.11 -2.26
CA MET A 234 -25.45 -0.54 -2.98
C MET A 234 -25.75 -1.34 -4.26
N ALA A 235 -24.71 -1.70 -5.03
CA ALA A 235 -24.86 -2.49 -6.25
C ALA A 235 -25.43 -3.90 -5.95
N VAL A 236 -24.91 -4.58 -4.91
CA VAL A 236 -25.37 -5.91 -4.50
C VAL A 236 -26.81 -5.87 -3.97
N ALA A 237 -27.16 -4.87 -3.16
CA ALA A 237 -28.52 -4.68 -2.65
C ALA A 237 -29.53 -4.49 -3.81
N GLY A 238 -29.14 -3.73 -4.83
CA GLY A 238 -29.95 -3.41 -6.01
C GLY A 238 -30.04 -4.51 -7.07
N LEU A 239 -29.34 -5.65 -6.93
CA LEU A 239 -29.39 -6.72 -7.93
C LEU A 239 -30.83 -7.25 -8.13
N SER A 240 -31.21 -7.50 -9.37
CA SER A 240 -32.49 -8.15 -9.66
C SER A 240 -32.51 -9.61 -9.14
N PHE A 241 -33.70 -10.17 -8.94
CA PHE A 241 -33.85 -11.59 -8.55
C PHE A 241 -33.18 -12.54 -9.55
N VAL A 242 -33.21 -12.22 -10.84
CA VAL A 242 -32.55 -13.01 -11.90
C VAL A 242 -31.03 -12.93 -11.77
N THR A 243 -30.48 -11.73 -11.59
CA THR A 243 -29.04 -11.52 -11.44
C THR A 243 -28.51 -12.19 -10.16
N ARG A 244 -29.28 -12.16 -9.06
CA ARG A 244 -28.94 -12.88 -7.82
C ARG A 244 -28.86 -14.39 -8.01
N ARG A 245 -29.74 -14.99 -8.83
CA ARG A 245 -29.67 -16.42 -9.14
C ARG A 245 -28.44 -16.80 -9.96
N VAL A 246 -28.06 -15.97 -10.93
CA VAL A 246 -26.81 -16.16 -11.70
C VAL A 246 -25.60 -16.08 -10.78
N ALA A 247 -25.56 -15.11 -9.86
CA ALA A 247 -24.48 -15.01 -8.88
C ALA A 247 -24.44 -16.25 -7.95
N ALA A 248 -25.58 -16.72 -7.44
CA ALA A 248 -25.66 -17.92 -6.60
C ALA A 248 -25.13 -19.18 -7.30
N ALA A 249 -25.43 -19.35 -8.59
CA ALA A 249 -24.96 -20.48 -9.40
C ALA A 249 -23.43 -20.50 -9.57
N VAL A 250 -22.78 -19.33 -9.52
CA VAL A 250 -21.32 -19.21 -9.64
C VAL A 250 -20.63 -19.34 -8.26
N PHE A 251 -21.28 -18.89 -7.18
CA PHE A 251 -20.63 -18.67 -5.89
C PHE A 251 -21.09 -19.56 -4.73
N ALA A 252 -21.93 -20.55 -4.98
CA ALA A 252 -22.60 -21.41 -3.98
C ALA A 252 -23.54 -20.65 -3.01
N SER A 253 -23.21 -19.41 -2.63
CA SER A 253 -24.09 -18.46 -1.95
C SER A 253 -24.01 -17.09 -2.65
N PRO A 254 -25.14 -16.46 -2.98
CA PRO A 254 -25.14 -15.14 -3.62
C PRO A 254 -24.54 -14.09 -2.67
N PRO A 255 -23.84 -13.07 -3.20
CA PRO A 255 -23.41 -11.96 -2.36
C PRO A 255 -24.66 -11.27 -1.80
N SER A 256 -24.65 -10.98 -0.50
CA SER A 256 -25.70 -10.25 0.18
C SER A 256 -25.15 -8.96 0.74
N ALA A 257 -25.85 -7.87 0.47
CA ALA A 257 -25.66 -6.57 1.10
C ALA A 257 -27.00 -5.84 1.11
N THR A 258 -27.11 -4.82 1.95
CA THR A 258 -28.31 -4.01 2.14
C THR A 258 -28.02 -2.54 1.83
N PHE A 259 -29.08 -1.80 1.49
CA PHE A 259 -28.97 -0.35 1.36
C PHE A 259 -28.60 0.34 2.68
N GLY A 260 -28.90 -0.27 3.84
CA GLY A 260 -28.48 0.22 5.15
C GLY A 260 -26.95 0.12 5.35
N GLU A 261 -26.34 -1.00 4.96
CA GLU A 261 -24.87 -1.14 5.00
C GLU A 261 -24.20 -0.14 4.05
N ALA A 262 -24.72 0.01 2.83
CA ALA A 262 -24.23 1.00 1.88
C ALA A 262 -24.31 2.43 2.44
N LEU A 263 -25.46 2.78 3.04
CA LEU A 263 -25.67 4.08 3.67
C LEU A 263 -24.63 4.36 4.76
N ASN A 264 -24.38 3.39 5.65
CA ASN A 264 -23.39 3.52 6.71
C ASN A 264 -21.97 3.76 6.17
N HIS A 265 -21.60 3.08 5.08
CA HIS A 265 -20.30 3.28 4.44
C HIS A 265 -20.17 4.68 3.84
N PHE A 266 -21.19 5.16 3.11
CA PHE A 266 -21.17 6.48 2.49
C PHE A 266 -21.21 7.63 3.51
N GLU A 267 -22.03 7.50 4.57
CA GLU A 267 -22.09 8.49 5.66
C GLU A 267 -20.75 8.57 6.39
N ALA A 268 -20.13 7.43 6.70
CA ALA A 268 -18.82 7.42 7.33
C ALA A 268 -17.70 7.98 6.41
N ALA A 269 -17.78 7.78 5.10
CA ALA A 269 -16.85 8.42 4.16
C ALA A 269 -17.00 9.95 4.18
N GLU A 270 -18.23 10.44 4.29
CA GLU A 270 -18.54 11.87 4.38
C GLU A 270 -18.12 12.48 5.73
N GLU A 271 -18.19 11.70 6.83
CA GLU A 271 -17.66 12.10 8.13
C GLU A 271 -16.13 12.26 8.11
N ILE A 272 -15.42 11.38 7.41
CA ILE A 272 -13.95 11.42 7.27
C ILE A 272 -13.50 12.64 6.47
N SER A 273 -14.15 12.91 5.33
CA SER A 273 -13.78 14.01 4.45
C SER A 273 -15.02 14.68 3.85
N PRO A 274 -15.64 15.64 4.56
CA PRO A 274 -16.88 16.28 4.10
C PRO A 274 -16.72 16.93 2.72
N GLY A 275 -17.62 16.59 1.80
CA GLY A 275 -17.70 17.19 0.47
C GLY A 275 -16.65 16.73 -0.51
N PHE A 276 -15.93 15.63 -0.22
CA PHE A 276 -14.89 15.14 -1.12
C PHE A 276 -15.46 14.76 -2.49
N TRP A 277 -16.61 14.08 -2.57
CA TRP A 277 -17.28 13.68 -3.82
C TRP A 277 -18.79 13.92 -3.78
N LEU A 278 -19.33 14.62 -4.78
CA LEU A 278 -20.78 14.80 -4.90
C LEU A 278 -21.48 13.47 -5.20
N LYS A 279 -20.82 12.56 -5.91
CA LYS A 279 -21.28 11.20 -6.13
C LYS A 279 -21.51 10.43 -4.82
N ASN A 280 -20.67 10.63 -3.81
CA ASN A 280 -20.86 10.04 -2.48
C ASN A 280 -22.17 10.53 -1.86
N ARG A 281 -22.38 11.85 -1.84
CA ARG A 281 -23.57 12.48 -1.26
C ARG A 281 -24.88 12.08 -1.94
N ILE A 282 -24.91 12.02 -3.28
CA ILE A 282 -26.12 11.56 -3.97
C ILE A 282 -26.39 10.07 -3.69
N ASN A 283 -25.36 9.25 -3.50
CA ASN A 283 -25.53 7.86 -3.12
C ASN A 283 -26.08 7.70 -1.69
N ILE A 284 -25.72 8.59 -0.76
CA ILE A 284 -26.37 8.68 0.56
C ILE A 284 -27.87 8.92 0.37
N ALA A 285 -28.26 9.90 -0.45
CA ALA A 285 -29.67 10.19 -0.72
C ALA A 285 -30.41 9.00 -1.36
N LYS A 286 -29.78 8.33 -2.35
CA LYS A 286 -30.33 7.13 -3.01
C LYS A 286 -30.56 6.00 -2.01
N CYS A 287 -29.57 5.70 -1.16
CA CYS A 287 -29.70 4.67 -0.14
C CYS A 287 -30.75 5.05 0.92
N ALA A 288 -30.80 6.31 1.35
CA ALA A 288 -31.81 6.82 2.28
C ALA A 288 -33.24 6.62 1.76
N LEU A 289 -33.49 6.84 0.46
CA LEU A 289 -34.79 6.54 -0.16
C LEU A 289 -35.14 5.06 -0.11
N GLN A 290 -34.16 4.18 -0.36
CA GLN A 290 -34.37 2.73 -0.35
C GLN A 290 -34.67 2.17 1.04
N VAL A 291 -34.13 2.80 2.10
CA VAL A 291 -34.45 2.44 3.49
C VAL A 291 -35.70 3.17 4.02
N GLY A 292 -36.34 4.01 3.20
CA GLY A 292 -37.59 4.72 3.54
C GLY A 292 -37.41 6.07 4.25
N ASP A 293 -36.17 6.52 4.48
CA ASP A 293 -35.86 7.80 5.13
C ASP A 293 -35.88 8.96 4.11
N LYS A 294 -37.09 9.38 3.75
CA LYS A 294 -37.31 10.48 2.78
C LYS A 294 -36.77 11.82 3.27
N ALA A 295 -36.80 12.07 4.57
CA ALA A 295 -36.33 13.33 5.15
C ALA A 295 -34.82 13.46 5.02
N LYS A 296 -34.07 12.40 5.39
CA LYS A 296 -32.62 12.33 5.18
C LYS A 296 -32.28 12.44 3.69
N ALA A 297 -32.99 11.71 2.83
CA ALA A 297 -32.76 11.77 1.39
C ALA A 297 -32.89 13.20 0.85
N LYS A 298 -33.97 13.91 1.21
CA LYS A 298 -34.20 15.30 0.81
C LYS A 298 -33.05 16.20 1.25
N GLY A 299 -32.63 16.13 2.51
CA GLY A 299 -31.54 16.96 3.03
C GLY A 299 -30.20 16.71 2.32
N TRP A 300 -29.91 15.46 1.93
CA TRP A 300 -28.71 15.17 1.13
C TRP A 300 -28.80 15.65 -0.31
N LEU A 301 -29.98 15.57 -0.94
CA LEU A 301 -30.18 16.13 -2.29
C LEU A 301 -30.00 17.65 -2.30
N GLU A 302 -30.54 18.35 -1.31
CA GLU A 302 -30.34 19.80 -1.15
C GLU A 302 -28.85 20.15 -1.03
N LYS A 303 -28.11 19.44 -0.17
CA LYS A 303 -26.64 19.59 -0.06
C LYS A 303 -25.88 19.34 -1.36
N VAL A 304 -26.35 18.42 -2.21
CA VAL A 304 -25.74 18.17 -3.54
C VAL A 304 -26.03 19.35 -4.46
N ILE A 305 -27.26 19.87 -4.46
CA ILE A 305 -27.69 20.97 -5.33
C ILE A 305 -27.00 22.30 -4.97
N GLU A 306 -26.74 22.53 -3.69
CA GLU A 306 -26.06 23.73 -3.17
C GLU A 306 -24.55 23.73 -3.44
N ALA A 307 -23.96 22.57 -3.75
CA ALA A 307 -22.53 22.46 -4.00
C ALA A 307 -22.15 23.04 -5.37
N THR A 308 -20.93 23.57 -5.45
CA THR A 308 -20.34 24.01 -6.73
C THR A 308 -19.71 22.82 -7.46
N PRO A 309 -20.18 22.45 -8.66
CA PRO A 309 -19.58 21.36 -9.44
C PRO A 309 -18.13 21.67 -9.84
N GLY A 310 -17.23 20.70 -9.68
CA GLY A 310 -15.83 20.82 -10.10
C GLY A 310 -15.52 20.13 -11.44
N SER A 311 -16.43 19.28 -11.92
CA SER A 311 -16.25 18.45 -13.11
C SER A 311 -17.57 18.21 -13.86
N GLY A 312 -17.50 17.68 -15.08
CA GLY A 312 -18.69 17.28 -15.83
C GLY A 312 -19.48 16.15 -15.16
N GLU A 313 -18.82 15.28 -14.38
CA GLU A 313 -19.48 14.25 -13.56
C GLU A 313 -20.26 14.89 -12.41
N ASP A 314 -19.70 15.92 -11.78
CA ASP A 314 -20.36 16.69 -10.73
C ASP A 314 -21.59 17.44 -11.28
N GLU A 315 -21.49 18.04 -12.47
CA GLU A 315 -22.63 18.69 -13.13
C GLU A 315 -23.77 17.70 -13.40
N ALA A 316 -23.43 16.50 -13.90
CA ALA A 316 -24.40 15.43 -14.10
C ALA A 316 -25.04 14.99 -12.77
N THR A 317 -24.25 14.92 -11.69
CA THR A 317 -24.72 14.57 -10.35
C THR A 317 -25.68 15.61 -9.78
N VAL A 318 -25.37 16.90 -9.92
CA VAL A 318 -26.27 17.99 -9.50
C VAL A 318 -27.57 17.96 -10.30
N LYS A 319 -27.49 17.71 -11.62
CA LYS A 319 -28.69 17.56 -12.46
C LYS A 319 -29.55 16.39 -11.98
N GLU A 320 -28.95 15.22 -11.74
CA GLU A 320 -29.66 14.05 -11.22
C GLU A 320 -30.34 14.36 -9.87
N ALA A 321 -29.64 15.06 -8.97
CA ALA A 321 -30.20 15.43 -7.68
C ALA A 321 -31.43 16.35 -7.80
N ARG A 322 -31.41 17.32 -8.72
CA ARG A 322 -32.58 18.19 -9.01
C ARG A 322 -33.76 17.39 -9.53
N GLU A 323 -33.53 16.46 -10.44
CA GLU A 323 -34.57 15.59 -10.98
C GLU A 323 -35.16 14.68 -9.91
N MET A 324 -34.33 14.11 -9.04
CA MET A 324 -34.79 13.29 -7.91
C MET A 324 -35.64 14.10 -6.94
N LEU A 325 -35.19 15.30 -6.56
CA LEU A 325 -35.92 16.16 -5.63
C LEU A 325 -37.28 16.59 -6.21
N ALA A 326 -37.34 16.89 -7.50
CA ALA A 326 -38.60 17.23 -8.19
C ALA A 326 -39.60 16.07 -8.23
N ARG A 327 -39.14 14.80 -8.24
CA ARG A 327 -40.02 13.62 -8.16
C ARG A 327 -40.50 13.31 -6.74
N MET A 328 -39.88 13.90 -5.73
CA MET A 328 -40.23 13.69 -4.31
C MET A 328 -41.30 14.68 -3.80
N GLY A 329 -41.44 15.84 -4.45
CA GLY A 329 -42.47 16.85 -4.18
C GLY A 329 -43.75 16.57 -4.92
#